data_AF-A0A809RS09-F1
#
_entry.id   AF-A0A809RS09-F1
#
_cell.length_a   1.000
_cell.length_b   1.000
_cell.length_c   1.000
_cell.angle_alpha   90.00
_cell.angle_beta   90.00
_cell.angle_gamma   90.00
#
_symmetry.space_group_name_H-M   'P 1'
#
loop_
_entity.id
_entity.type
_entity.pdbx_description
1 polymer ?
#
loop_
_entity_poly.entity_id
_entity_poly.type
_entity_poly.pdbx_seq_one_letter_code
_entity_poly.pdbx_strand_id
1 'polypeptide(L)'
;MFSNINGTFQVISIKEKFIEVRNIYNLKFILKKNYDLHLYQLINVNGYLQYSDNIYYIDKPSIVYINNFDVRFYIFKFFSSFKNYKEIVIPITFGYTYSKSTLFENANNIGILHFLIISGLHFNLLNNILKKIFKNKKKLIKAILFLFWILTVWSISSNRAILQKILPNKIKNQKIQKETKLLYISVVCLVLHNSLNVGIGYFISFTLSYLFLFFNQKFKIKEKILFMIFLWIISNLFLVINNKSINILSLFINFFLSIFFECFIIMFLVLFWFPFASYFLSDLLYDLVDFLSYFIIHIKIDFLYSKEIFSCVLYGKTMFIMFYYKNNI
;
A
#
# COMPACT_ATOMS: atom_id res chain seq x y z
N MET A 1 12.09 9.45 -30.85
CA MET A 1 12.20 8.15 -31.55
C MET A 1 11.14 7.24 -30.94
N PHE A 2 10.12 6.85 -31.69
CA PHE A 2 9.09 5.94 -31.19
C PHE A 2 9.61 4.51 -31.27
N SER A 3 9.67 3.80 -30.15
CA SER A 3 9.95 2.37 -30.15
C SER A 3 8.63 1.60 -30.22
N ASN A 4 8.56 0.57 -31.06
CA ASN A 4 7.39 -0.31 -31.10
C ASN A 4 7.35 -1.14 -29.83
N ILE A 5 6.16 -1.28 -29.25
CA ILE A 5 5.89 -2.20 -28.16
C ILE A 5 4.84 -3.21 -28.59
N ASN A 6 5.14 -4.49 -28.35
CA ASN A 6 4.22 -5.61 -28.51
C ASN A 6 4.40 -6.48 -27.28
N GLY A 7 3.34 -6.69 -26.52
CA GLY A 7 3.39 -7.59 -25.38
C GLY A 7 2.07 -7.76 -24.66
N THR A 8 2.10 -8.67 -23.69
CA THR A 8 0.97 -8.92 -22.80
C THR A 8 1.04 -7.99 -21.60
N PHE A 9 -0.09 -7.34 -21.33
CA PHE A 9 -0.28 -6.43 -20.22
C PHE A 9 -1.49 -6.83 -19.38
N GLN A 10 -1.45 -6.42 -18.12
CA GLN A 10 -2.56 -6.55 -17.20
C GLN A 10 -3.06 -5.16 -16.78
N VAL A 11 -4.36 -4.94 -16.84
CA VAL A 11 -5.00 -3.71 -16.37
C VAL A 11 -4.89 -3.60 -14.85
N ILE A 12 -4.35 -2.50 -14.34
CA ILE A 12 -4.17 -2.27 -12.90
C ILE A 12 -4.95 -1.07 -12.37
N SER A 13 -5.28 -0.09 -13.19
CA SER A 13 -6.15 1.02 -12.78
C SER A 13 -6.88 1.55 -14.00
N ILE A 14 -8.14 1.91 -13.82
CA ILE A 14 -8.96 2.56 -14.83
C ILE A 14 -9.28 3.93 -14.26
N LYS A 15 -8.80 5.00 -14.87
CA LYS A 15 -9.09 6.38 -14.44
C LYS A 15 -10.06 7.01 -15.43
N GLU A 16 -10.41 8.28 -15.23
CA GLU A 16 -11.35 8.97 -16.12
C GLU A 16 -10.78 9.15 -17.53
N LYS A 17 -9.51 9.54 -17.65
CA LYS A 17 -8.88 9.88 -18.93
C LYS A 17 -7.96 8.80 -19.49
N PHE A 18 -7.52 7.87 -18.65
CA PHE A 18 -6.52 6.87 -19.02
C PHE A 18 -6.66 5.58 -18.24
N ILE A 19 -6.01 4.53 -18.73
CA ILE A 19 -5.95 3.20 -18.14
C ILE A 19 -4.48 2.89 -17.87
N GLU A 20 -4.16 2.52 -16.64
CA GLU A 20 -2.82 2.04 -16.29
C GLU A 20 -2.77 0.53 -16.48
N VAL A 21 -1.75 0.10 -17.21
CA VAL A 21 -1.47 -1.31 -17.46
C VAL A 21 -0.05 -1.65 -17.02
N ARG A 22 0.17 -2.90 -16.63
CA ARG A 22 1.50 -3.41 -16.29
C ARG A 22 1.89 -4.57 -17.19
N ASN A 23 3.16 -4.67 -17.54
CA ASN A 23 3.67 -5.86 -18.21
C ASN A 23 4.06 -6.96 -17.20
N ILE A 24 4.57 -8.08 -17.70
CA ILE A 24 5.05 -9.22 -16.91
C ILE A 24 6.19 -8.83 -15.96
N TYR A 25 6.96 -7.79 -16.30
CA TYR A 25 8.07 -7.26 -15.48
C TYR A 25 7.62 -6.17 -14.48
N ASN A 26 6.32 -6.00 -14.23
CA ASN A 26 5.74 -4.96 -13.37
C ASN A 26 6.08 -3.51 -13.79
N LEU A 27 6.49 -3.28 -15.04
CA LEU A 27 6.62 -1.94 -15.60
C LEU A 27 5.23 -1.40 -15.91
N LYS A 28 4.96 -0.15 -15.49
CA LYS A 28 3.67 0.53 -15.68
C LYS A 28 3.68 1.36 -16.96
N PHE A 29 2.56 1.32 -17.66
CA PHE A 29 2.31 2.06 -18.89
C PHE A 29 0.92 2.68 -18.83
N ILE A 30 0.75 3.80 -19.54
CA ILE A 30 -0.53 4.49 -19.67
C ILE A 30 -1.10 4.30 -21.08
N LEU A 31 -2.36 3.87 -21.13
CA LEU A 31 -3.20 3.85 -22.33
C LEU A 31 -4.23 4.98 -22.25
N LYS A 32 -4.51 5.67 -23.37
CA LYS A 32 -5.65 6.59 -23.44
C LYS A 32 -6.96 5.80 -23.29
N LYS A 33 -7.92 6.31 -22.51
CA LYS A 33 -9.16 5.59 -22.22
C LYS A 33 -10.12 5.64 -23.42
N ASN A 34 -9.95 4.69 -24.32
CA ASN A 34 -10.83 4.47 -25.47
C ASN A 34 -11.44 3.05 -25.49
N TYR A 35 -11.22 2.26 -24.43
CA TYR A 35 -11.55 0.84 -24.40
C TYR A 35 -12.33 0.50 -23.13
N ASP A 36 -13.31 -0.37 -23.24
CA ASP A 36 -14.00 -0.95 -22.10
C ASP A 36 -13.15 -2.10 -21.56
N LEU A 37 -12.47 -1.84 -20.45
CA LEU A 37 -11.55 -2.77 -19.78
C LEU A 37 -11.92 -2.88 -18.31
N HIS A 38 -11.65 -4.04 -17.72
CA HIS A 38 -11.82 -4.28 -16.29
C HIS A 38 -10.47 -4.49 -15.58
N LEU A 39 -10.45 -4.29 -14.26
CA LEU A 39 -9.25 -4.56 -13.46
C LEU A 39 -8.81 -6.01 -13.62
N TYR A 40 -7.48 -6.22 -13.66
CA TYR A 40 -6.80 -7.49 -13.91
C TYR A 40 -7.07 -8.15 -15.25
N GLN A 41 -7.76 -7.47 -16.17
CA GLN A 41 -7.90 -7.98 -17.52
C GLN A 41 -6.55 -8.13 -18.19
N LEU A 42 -6.27 -9.31 -18.74
CA LEU A 42 -5.10 -9.56 -19.58
C LEU A 42 -5.41 -9.16 -21.02
N ILE A 43 -4.51 -8.38 -21.61
CA ILE A 43 -4.63 -7.84 -22.96
C ILE A 43 -3.28 -7.89 -23.66
N ASN A 44 -3.28 -8.14 -24.96
CA ASN A 44 -2.11 -7.90 -25.81
C ASN A 44 -2.23 -6.49 -26.38
N VAL A 45 -1.17 -5.69 -26.26
CA VAL A 45 -1.15 -4.32 -26.75
C VAL A 45 0.01 -4.16 -27.72
N ASN A 46 -0.33 -3.69 -28.92
CA ASN A 46 0.63 -3.25 -29.94
C ASN A 46 0.51 -1.75 -30.15
N GLY A 47 1.61 -1.02 -30.09
CA GLY A 47 1.60 0.43 -30.30
C GLY A 47 2.98 1.06 -30.25
N TYR A 48 3.01 2.38 -30.11
CA TYR A 48 4.24 3.16 -30.05
C TYR A 48 4.49 3.64 -28.62
N LEU A 49 5.69 3.38 -28.11
CA LEU A 49 6.08 3.83 -26.79
C LEU A 49 6.56 5.29 -26.86
N GLN A 50 5.98 6.10 -25.99
CA GLN A 50 6.35 7.49 -25.78
C GLN A 50 6.67 7.69 -24.30
N TYR A 51 7.76 8.38 -23.99
CA TYR A 51 8.14 8.72 -22.62
C TYR A 51 7.93 10.23 -22.41
N SER A 52 7.08 10.59 -21.45
CA SER A 52 6.83 11.97 -21.04
C SER A 52 6.60 12.02 -19.54
N ASP A 53 7.10 13.06 -18.87
CA ASP A 53 6.87 13.30 -17.43
C ASP A 53 7.19 12.09 -16.54
N ASN A 54 8.28 11.40 -16.86
CA ASN A 54 8.73 10.16 -16.21
C ASN A 54 7.76 8.96 -16.31
N ILE A 55 6.81 8.99 -17.25
CA ILE A 55 5.82 7.93 -17.45
C ILE A 55 5.87 7.43 -18.91
N TYR A 56 5.75 6.12 -19.08
CA TYR A 56 5.61 5.49 -20.39
C TYR A 56 4.14 5.48 -20.83
N TYR A 57 3.88 6.06 -22.00
CA TYR A 57 2.62 6.03 -22.71
C TYR A 57 2.71 5.06 -23.87
N ILE A 58 1.63 4.34 -24.15
CA ILE A 58 1.49 3.58 -25.39
C ILE A 58 0.51 4.36 -26.26
N ASP A 59 1.06 5.02 -27.27
CA ASP A 59 0.30 5.76 -28.25
C ASP A 59 -0.21 4.83 -29.37
N LYS A 60 -1.38 5.18 -29.91
CA LYS A 60 -2.14 4.40 -30.91
C LYS A 60 -2.18 2.90 -30.59
N PRO A 61 -2.62 2.50 -29.38
CA PRO A 61 -2.65 1.09 -29.02
C PRO A 61 -3.68 0.35 -29.88
N SER A 62 -3.32 -0.82 -30.36
CA SER A 62 -4.25 -1.85 -30.83
C SER A 62 -4.30 -2.95 -29.77
N ILE A 63 -5.52 -3.26 -29.31
CA ILE A 63 -5.74 -4.14 -28.16
C ILE A 63 -6.39 -5.43 -28.65
N VAL A 64 -5.77 -6.56 -28.30
CA VAL A 64 -6.34 -7.89 -28.50
C VAL A 64 -6.65 -8.50 -27.13
N TYR A 65 -7.91 -8.88 -26.93
CA TYR A 65 -8.35 -9.52 -25.70
C TYR A 65 -7.84 -10.96 -25.63
N ILE A 66 -7.37 -11.37 -24.44
CA ILE A 66 -6.88 -12.73 -24.20
C ILE A 66 -7.73 -13.37 -23.10
N ASN A 67 -7.81 -14.70 -23.11
CA ASN A 67 -8.38 -15.47 -22.01
C ASN A 67 -7.70 -15.11 -20.69
N ASN A 68 -8.52 -14.80 -19.68
CA ASN A 68 -8.03 -14.37 -18.39
C ASN A 68 -8.08 -15.52 -17.39
N PHE A 69 -6.93 -15.88 -16.83
CA PHE A 69 -6.82 -16.91 -15.80
C PHE A 69 -6.71 -16.34 -14.39
N ASP A 70 -6.70 -15.01 -14.25
CA ASP A 70 -6.60 -14.35 -12.96
C ASP A 70 -7.96 -14.37 -12.25
N VAL A 71 -8.10 -15.16 -11.19
CA VAL A 71 -9.34 -15.24 -10.39
C VAL A 71 -9.80 -13.86 -9.89
N ARG A 72 -8.86 -12.93 -9.65
CA ARG A 72 -9.17 -11.58 -9.18
C ARG A 72 -9.96 -10.77 -10.20
N PHE A 73 -9.75 -11.02 -11.49
CA PHE A 73 -10.53 -10.41 -12.56
C PHE A 73 -12.01 -10.75 -12.40
N TYR A 74 -12.35 -12.02 -12.22
CA TYR A 74 -13.74 -12.45 -12.10
C TYR A 74 -14.40 -11.90 -10.84
N ILE A 75 -13.70 -11.94 -9.69
CA ILE A 75 -14.18 -11.36 -8.44
C ILE A 75 -14.45 -9.86 -8.61
N PHE A 76 -13.49 -9.11 -9.14
CA PHE A 76 -13.62 -7.65 -9.24
C PHE A 76 -14.58 -7.23 -10.33
N LYS A 77 -14.68 -7.98 -11.43
CA LYS A 77 -15.70 -7.75 -12.45
C LYS A 77 -17.10 -7.90 -11.86
N PHE A 78 -17.35 -8.96 -11.10
CA PHE A 78 -18.63 -9.16 -10.41
C PHE A 78 -18.92 -8.01 -9.44
N PHE A 79 -18.03 -7.73 -8.48
CA PHE A 79 -18.30 -6.67 -7.49
C PHE A 79 -18.34 -5.26 -8.08
N SER A 80 -17.68 -5.01 -9.21
CA SER A 80 -17.72 -3.70 -9.87
C SER A 80 -19.08 -3.34 -10.47
N SER A 81 -20.04 -4.29 -10.55
CA SER A 81 -21.43 -3.97 -10.89
C SER A 81 -22.12 -3.14 -9.81
N PHE A 82 -21.62 -3.17 -8.57
CA PHE A 82 -22.10 -2.33 -7.48
C PHE A 82 -21.29 -1.03 -7.43
N LYS A 83 -21.97 0.12 -7.54
CA LYS A 83 -21.33 1.44 -7.59
C LYS A 83 -20.37 1.67 -6.40
N ASN A 84 -20.82 1.41 -5.18
CA ASN A 84 -20.00 1.61 -3.97
C ASN A 84 -18.76 0.71 -3.93
N TYR A 85 -18.82 -0.50 -4.49
CA TYR A 85 -17.63 -1.35 -4.57
C TYR A 85 -16.60 -0.79 -5.52
N LYS A 86 -17.07 -0.34 -6.69
CA LYS A 86 -16.23 0.26 -7.72
C LYS A 86 -15.53 1.54 -7.22
N GLU A 87 -16.24 2.36 -6.43
CA GLU A 87 -15.78 3.69 -6.01
C GLU A 87 -15.07 3.71 -4.65
N ILE A 88 -15.44 2.82 -3.73
CA ILE A 88 -14.99 2.87 -2.33
C ILE A 88 -14.37 1.53 -1.90
N VAL A 89 -15.13 0.43 -1.92
CA VAL A 89 -14.68 -0.83 -1.31
C VAL A 89 -13.42 -1.36 -1.97
N ILE A 90 -13.41 -1.60 -3.29
CA ILE A 90 -12.26 -2.15 -4.02
C ILE A 90 -11.04 -1.22 -3.89
N PRO A 91 -11.18 0.10 -4.12
CA PRO A 91 -10.07 1.01 -3.91
C PRO A 91 -9.48 1.02 -2.50
N ILE A 92 -10.29 0.99 -1.44
CA ILE A 92 -9.79 1.03 -0.05
C ILE A 92 -9.17 -0.31 0.32
N THR A 93 -9.89 -1.39 0.01
CA THR A 93 -9.48 -2.75 0.39
C THR A 93 -8.37 -3.31 -0.46
N PHE A 94 -8.10 -2.79 -1.66
CA PHE A 94 -7.12 -3.35 -2.60
C PHE A 94 -6.20 -2.29 -3.23
N GLY A 95 -6.49 -1.00 -3.06
CA GLY A 95 -5.65 0.06 -3.63
C GLY A 95 -5.77 0.21 -5.14
N TYR A 96 -6.86 -0.28 -5.75
CA TYR A 96 -7.11 -0.13 -7.19
C TYR A 96 -8.30 0.74 -7.47
N THR A 97 -8.17 1.61 -8.47
CA THR A 97 -9.20 2.58 -8.80
C THR A 97 -9.84 2.27 -10.14
N TYR A 98 -11.18 2.41 -10.19
CA TYR A 98 -11.98 2.39 -11.41
C TYR A 98 -12.33 3.82 -11.92
N SER A 99 -11.95 4.84 -11.16
CA SER A 99 -12.08 6.27 -11.49
C SER A 99 -11.26 7.13 -10.52
N LYS A 100 -11.21 8.44 -10.74
CA LYS A 100 -10.86 9.40 -9.68
C LYS A 100 -11.93 9.24 -8.59
N SER A 101 -11.54 8.99 -7.34
CA SER A 101 -12.49 8.91 -6.23
C SER A 101 -12.29 10.14 -5.35
N THR A 102 -13.38 10.92 -5.23
CA THR A 102 -13.47 12.11 -4.39
C THR A 102 -13.05 11.78 -2.96
N LEU A 103 -13.39 10.59 -2.47
CA LEU A 103 -12.97 10.09 -1.18
C LEU A 103 -11.44 10.02 -1.05
N PHE A 104 -10.69 9.52 -2.05
CA PHE A 104 -9.23 9.51 -1.97
C PHE A 104 -8.61 10.89 -2.10
N GLU A 105 -9.20 11.77 -2.89
CA GLU A 105 -8.74 13.16 -2.98
C GLU A 105 -8.93 13.87 -1.65
N ASN A 106 -10.13 13.80 -1.07
CA ASN A 106 -10.46 14.37 0.23
C ASN A 106 -9.56 13.75 1.29
N ALA A 107 -9.41 12.42 1.32
CA ALA A 107 -8.51 11.76 2.26
C ALA A 107 -7.04 12.15 2.08
N ASN A 108 -6.58 12.38 0.86
CA ASN A 108 -5.22 12.85 0.61
C ASN A 108 -5.03 14.29 1.08
N ASN A 109 -6.00 15.16 0.82
CA ASN A 109 -6.00 16.55 1.27
C ASN A 109 -6.07 16.62 2.81
N ILE A 110 -6.89 15.79 3.44
CA ILE A 110 -6.94 15.68 4.90
C ILE A 110 -5.61 15.13 5.44
N GLY A 111 -4.84 14.36 4.68
CA GLY A 111 -3.58 13.75 5.10
C GLY A 111 -3.71 12.33 5.68
N ILE A 112 -4.86 11.68 5.47
CA ILE A 112 -5.22 10.36 6.00
C ILE A 112 -5.21 9.24 4.96
N LEU A 113 -4.88 9.55 3.69
CA LEU A 113 -4.81 8.57 2.59
C LEU A 113 -4.01 7.30 2.95
N HIS A 114 -2.90 7.49 3.67
CA HIS A 114 -2.03 6.39 4.08
C HIS A 114 -2.69 5.40 5.04
N PHE A 115 -3.72 5.82 5.78
CA PHE A 115 -4.54 4.90 6.58
C PHE A 115 -5.49 4.11 5.71
N LEU A 116 -6.03 4.70 4.65
CA LEU A 116 -7.00 4.07 3.74
C LEU A 116 -6.38 3.02 2.80
N ILE A 117 -5.05 3.00 2.67
CA ILE A 117 -4.35 2.04 1.83
C ILE A 117 -3.94 0.83 2.67
N ILE A 118 -4.02 -0.37 2.10
CA ILE A 118 -3.56 -1.57 2.79
C ILE A 118 -2.06 -1.47 3.10
N SER A 119 -1.79 -1.38 4.39
CA SER A 119 -0.50 -1.59 5.02
C SER A 119 -0.32 -3.05 5.50
N GLY A 120 0.93 -3.41 5.84
CA GLY A 120 1.24 -4.66 6.53
C GLY A 120 0.69 -4.74 7.96
N LEU A 121 0.17 -3.64 8.53
CA LEU A 121 -0.46 -3.62 9.85
C LEU A 121 -1.83 -4.33 9.80
N HIS A 122 -2.63 -4.08 8.76
CA HIS A 122 -3.91 -4.77 8.55
C HIS A 122 -3.74 -6.30 8.58
N PHE A 123 -2.69 -6.82 7.95
CA PHE A 123 -2.38 -8.26 7.98
C PHE A 123 -2.07 -8.81 9.36
N ASN A 124 -1.48 -7.98 10.23
CA ASN A 124 -1.16 -8.37 11.60
C ASN A 124 -2.41 -8.32 12.49
N LEU A 125 -3.21 -7.27 12.37
CA LEU A 125 -4.48 -7.15 13.09
C LEU A 125 -5.48 -8.22 12.66
N LEU A 126 -5.67 -8.43 11.36
CA LEU A 126 -6.52 -9.49 10.82
C LEU A 126 -6.12 -10.86 11.36
N ASN A 127 -4.81 -11.18 11.36
CA ASN A 127 -4.31 -12.42 11.95
C ASN A 127 -4.64 -12.55 13.45
N ASN A 128 -4.54 -11.47 14.21
CA ASN A 128 -4.88 -11.48 15.64
C ASN A 128 -6.38 -11.70 15.87
N ILE A 129 -7.23 -11.07 15.06
CA ILE A 129 -8.68 -11.24 15.10
C ILE A 129 -9.06 -12.68 14.72
N LEU A 130 -8.52 -13.20 13.63
CA LEU A 130 -8.74 -14.58 13.21
C LEU A 130 -8.30 -15.59 14.27
N LYS A 131 -7.19 -15.33 14.98
CA LYS A 131 -6.76 -16.16 16.12
C LYS A 131 -7.75 -16.11 17.28
N LYS A 132 -8.41 -14.98 17.55
CA LYS A 132 -9.44 -14.88 18.59
C LYS A 132 -10.71 -15.63 18.20
N ILE A 133 -11.15 -15.49 16.95
CA ILE A 133 -12.38 -16.12 16.42
C ILE A 133 -12.19 -17.63 16.26
N PHE A 134 -11.16 -18.05 15.52
CA PHE A 134 -10.96 -19.45 15.13
C PHE A 134 -10.03 -20.23 16.08
N LYS A 135 -9.47 -19.57 17.10
CA LYS A 135 -8.62 -20.15 18.16
C LYS A 135 -7.54 -21.08 17.58
N ASN A 136 -7.71 -22.38 17.76
CA ASN A 136 -6.71 -23.41 17.45
C ASN A 136 -6.66 -23.82 15.97
N LYS A 137 -7.54 -23.29 15.10
CA LYS A 137 -7.56 -23.63 13.66
C LYS A 137 -6.46 -22.92 12.86
N LYS A 138 -5.19 -23.16 13.21
CA LYS A 138 -4.02 -22.53 12.58
C LYS A 138 -3.98 -22.68 11.06
N LYS A 139 -4.41 -23.83 10.51
CA LYS A 139 -4.46 -24.08 9.05
C LYS A 139 -5.48 -23.15 8.36
N LEU A 140 -6.68 -23.01 8.93
CA LEU A 140 -7.73 -22.14 8.41
C LEU A 140 -7.30 -20.66 8.42
N ILE A 141 -6.71 -20.20 9.53
CA ILE A 141 -6.21 -18.82 9.65
C ILE A 141 -5.15 -18.54 8.57
N LYS A 142 -4.23 -19.49 8.34
CA LYS A 142 -3.22 -19.37 7.27
C LYS A 142 -3.86 -19.32 5.89
N ALA A 143 -4.86 -20.16 5.62
CA ALA A 143 -5.57 -20.17 4.33
C ALA A 143 -6.28 -18.84 4.06
N ILE A 144 -6.97 -18.28 5.05
CA ILE A 144 -7.64 -16.98 4.94
C ILE A 144 -6.62 -15.86 4.66
N LEU A 145 -5.53 -15.80 5.43
CA LEU A 145 -4.48 -14.79 5.22
C LEU A 145 -3.81 -14.94 3.84
N PHE A 146 -3.66 -16.17 3.35
CA PHE A 146 -3.11 -16.44 2.03
C PHE A 146 -4.04 -15.99 0.90
N LEU A 147 -5.35 -16.21 1.05
CA LEU A 147 -6.36 -15.69 0.11
C LEU A 147 -6.30 -14.15 0.06
N PHE A 148 -6.27 -13.48 1.22
CA PHE A 148 -6.11 -12.02 1.26
C PHE A 148 -4.78 -11.54 0.68
N TRP A 149 -3.71 -12.34 0.80
CA TRP A 149 -2.43 -12.00 0.19
C TRP A 149 -2.45 -12.05 -1.33
N ILE A 150 -3.08 -13.05 -1.92
CA ILE A 150 -3.24 -13.13 -3.39
C ILE A 150 -3.93 -11.86 -3.91
N LEU A 151 -4.94 -11.39 -3.16
CA LEU A 151 -5.64 -10.14 -3.40
C LEU A 151 -4.85 -8.89 -3.01
N THR A 152 -3.57 -8.95 -2.66
CA THR A 152 -2.78 -7.76 -2.27
C THR A 152 -1.28 -7.88 -2.58
N VAL A 153 -0.87 -8.88 -3.37
CA VAL A 153 0.53 -9.25 -3.61
C VAL A 153 1.38 -8.15 -4.26
N TRP A 154 0.75 -7.14 -4.85
CA TRP A 154 1.42 -5.94 -5.39
C TRP A 154 1.80 -4.91 -4.30
N SER A 155 1.31 -5.05 -3.06
CA SER A 155 1.72 -4.16 -1.98
C SER A 155 3.03 -4.65 -1.38
N ILE A 156 4.05 -3.78 -1.35
CA ILE A 156 5.34 -4.07 -0.71
C ILE A 156 5.13 -4.40 0.77
N SER A 157 4.21 -3.68 1.42
CA SER A 157 3.95 -3.79 2.84
C SER A 157 3.24 -5.10 3.22
N SER A 158 2.35 -5.63 2.35
CA SER A 158 1.70 -6.93 2.53
C SER A 158 2.72 -8.06 2.34
N ASN A 159 3.56 -7.99 1.29
CA ASN A 159 4.62 -8.95 1.03
C ASN A 159 5.60 -9.03 2.21
N ARG A 160 6.06 -7.88 2.71
CA ARG A 160 6.91 -7.81 3.92
C ARG A 160 6.26 -8.53 5.10
N ALA A 161 4.99 -8.23 5.41
CA ALA A 161 4.29 -8.79 6.56
C ALA A 161 4.13 -10.32 6.47
N ILE A 162 3.92 -10.85 5.27
CA ILE A 162 3.72 -12.29 5.06
C ILE A 162 5.03 -13.04 5.01
N LEU A 163 6.05 -12.53 4.32
CA LEU A 163 7.38 -13.11 4.33
C LEU A 163 7.94 -13.17 5.77
N GLN A 164 7.67 -12.16 6.59
CA GLN A 164 8.05 -12.16 8.00
C GLN A 164 7.41 -13.29 8.81
N LYS A 165 6.20 -13.73 8.43
CA LYS A 165 5.48 -14.86 9.07
C LYS A 165 5.90 -16.22 8.53
N ILE A 166 6.24 -16.33 7.24
CA ILE A 166 6.57 -17.61 6.57
C ILE A 166 8.01 -18.03 6.82
N LEU A 167 8.97 -17.09 6.73
CA LEU A 167 10.39 -17.43 6.83
C LEU A 167 10.74 -18.00 8.21
N PRO A 168 11.32 -19.20 8.31
CA PRO A 168 11.66 -19.80 9.59
C PRO A 168 12.84 -19.08 10.25
N ASN A 169 12.84 -19.12 11.58
CA ASN A 169 13.91 -18.59 12.39
C ASN A 169 15.06 -19.63 12.48
N LYS A 170 16.13 -19.46 11.67
CA LYS A 170 17.28 -20.41 11.61
C LYS A 170 18.50 -20.12 12.52
N ILE A 171 18.63 -18.92 13.09
CA ILE A 171 19.78 -18.45 13.87
C ILE A 171 19.47 -18.50 15.37
N LYS A 172 20.44 -18.91 16.21
CA LYS A 172 20.28 -19.03 17.68
C LYS A 172 20.07 -17.68 18.39
N ASN A 173 20.73 -16.62 17.93
CA ASN A 173 20.57 -15.27 18.50
C ASN A 173 19.32 -14.57 17.93
N GLN A 174 18.28 -14.45 18.75
CA GLN A 174 16.96 -13.94 18.35
C GLN A 174 16.97 -12.49 17.84
N LYS A 175 17.87 -11.62 18.33
CA LYS A 175 17.91 -10.21 17.90
C LYS A 175 18.54 -10.08 16.52
N ILE A 176 19.76 -10.62 16.37
CA ILE A 176 20.50 -10.68 15.10
C ILE A 176 19.65 -11.38 14.03
N GLN A 177 18.91 -12.43 14.43
CA GLN A 177 17.98 -13.13 13.55
C GLN A 177 16.85 -12.25 13.01
N LYS A 178 16.23 -11.41 13.85
CA LYS A 178 15.11 -10.56 13.40
C LYS A 178 15.59 -9.49 12.42
N GLU A 179 16.76 -8.92 12.66
CA GLU A 179 17.38 -7.91 11.79
C GLU A 179 17.81 -8.52 10.45
N THR A 180 18.56 -9.62 10.47
CA THR A 180 18.99 -10.35 9.26
C THR A 180 17.81 -10.84 8.44
N LYS A 181 16.74 -11.32 9.11
CA LYS A 181 15.49 -11.69 8.45
C LYS A 181 14.83 -10.49 7.76
N LEU A 182 14.79 -9.32 8.41
CA LEU A 182 14.17 -8.13 7.81
C LEU A 182 14.99 -7.62 6.61
N LEU A 183 16.32 -7.70 6.66
CA LEU A 183 17.22 -7.40 5.54
C LEU A 183 16.99 -8.35 4.37
N TYR A 184 16.90 -9.64 4.65
CA TYR A 184 16.60 -10.63 3.62
C TYR A 184 15.24 -10.36 2.97
N ILE A 185 14.20 -10.06 3.78
CA ILE A 185 12.87 -9.71 3.28
C ILE A 185 12.92 -8.44 2.44
N SER A 186 13.71 -7.44 2.83
CA SER A 186 13.82 -6.20 2.08
C SER A 186 14.42 -6.43 0.69
N VAL A 187 15.49 -7.24 0.60
CA VAL A 187 16.07 -7.66 -0.69
C VAL A 187 15.08 -8.46 -1.53
N VAL A 188 14.39 -9.45 -0.94
CA VAL A 188 13.37 -10.22 -1.66
C VAL A 188 12.25 -9.32 -2.18
N CYS A 189 11.79 -8.36 -1.37
CA CYS A 189 10.78 -7.39 -1.82
C CYS A 189 11.28 -6.50 -2.96
N LEU A 190 12.56 -6.09 -2.98
CA LEU A 190 13.17 -5.35 -4.10
C LEU A 190 13.31 -6.20 -5.38
N VAL A 191 13.44 -7.51 -5.25
CA VAL A 191 13.45 -8.41 -6.42
C VAL A 191 12.03 -8.62 -6.95
N LEU A 192 11.05 -8.79 -6.05
CA LEU A 192 9.64 -8.94 -6.42
C LEU A 192 9.02 -7.65 -6.99
N HIS A 193 9.51 -6.50 -6.53
CA HIS A 193 9.08 -5.17 -6.98
C HIS A 193 10.23 -4.48 -7.69
N ASN A 194 10.16 -4.37 -9.02
CA ASN A 194 11.22 -3.79 -9.85
C ASN A 194 11.86 -2.55 -9.20
N SER A 195 13.18 -2.60 -9.02
CA SER A 195 14.00 -1.59 -8.33
C SER A 195 13.79 -0.17 -8.88
N LEU A 196 13.49 -0.04 -10.17
CA LEU A 196 13.23 1.22 -10.85
C LEU A 196 11.92 1.90 -10.43
N ASN A 197 10.97 1.14 -9.88
CA ASN A 197 9.65 1.62 -9.44
C ASN A 197 9.47 1.52 -7.91
N VAL A 198 10.57 1.40 -7.16
CA VAL A 198 10.54 1.34 -5.69
C VAL A 198 10.17 2.72 -5.15
N GLY A 199 8.87 2.89 -4.89
CA GLY A 199 8.34 4.12 -4.30
C GLY A 199 8.71 4.28 -2.83
N ILE A 200 8.51 5.50 -2.33
CA ILE A 200 8.71 5.91 -0.92
C ILE A 200 8.07 4.93 0.08
N GLY A 201 6.95 4.31 -0.29
CA GLY A 201 6.28 3.29 0.54
C GLY A 201 7.19 2.13 0.95
N TYR A 202 8.15 1.71 0.11
CA TYR A 202 9.16 0.71 0.48
C TYR A 202 10.02 1.23 1.64
N PHE A 203 10.60 2.42 1.48
CA PHE A 203 11.49 3.01 2.47
C PHE A 203 10.77 3.25 3.79
N ILE A 204 9.54 3.79 3.77
CA ILE A 204 8.71 3.96 4.97
C ILE A 204 8.50 2.61 5.66
N SER A 205 8.07 1.61 4.91
CA SER A 205 7.73 0.28 5.43
C SER A 205 8.92 -0.36 6.14
N PHE A 206 10.10 -0.36 5.53
CA PHE A 206 11.28 -0.98 6.13
C PHE A 206 11.90 -0.12 7.24
N THR A 207 11.99 1.21 7.07
CA THR A 207 12.52 2.12 8.10
C THR A 207 11.73 2.01 9.41
N LEU A 208 10.39 2.09 9.35
CA LEU A 208 9.55 1.95 10.54
C LEU A 208 9.68 0.56 11.19
N SER A 209 9.84 -0.49 10.38
CA SER A 209 10.00 -1.85 10.92
C SER A 209 11.34 -2.05 11.63
N TYR A 210 12.42 -1.49 11.08
CA TYR A 210 13.74 -1.52 11.71
C TYR A 210 13.74 -0.74 13.02
N LEU A 211 13.17 0.47 13.02
CA LEU A 211 13.03 1.27 14.24
C LEU A 211 12.25 0.49 15.30
N PHE A 212 11.12 -0.12 14.92
CA PHE A 212 10.35 -0.94 15.86
C PHE A 212 11.15 -2.11 16.44
N LEU A 213 11.96 -2.80 15.63
CA LEU A 213 12.80 -3.91 16.12
C LEU A 213 13.88 -3.45 17.09
N PHE A 214 14.53 -2.30 16.81
CA PHE A 214 15.58 -1.75 17.67
C PHE A 214 15.07 -1.40 19.06
N PHE A 215 13.88 -0.81 19.10
CA PHE A 215 13.19 -0.35 20.31
C PHE A 215 12.26 -1.42 20.92
N ASN A 216 12.28 -2.67 20.47
CA ASN A 216 11.49 -3.74 21.09
C ASN A 216 12.15 -4.30 22.38
N GLN A 217 12.86 -3.45 23.12
CA GLN A 217 13.43 -3.79 24.42
C GLN A 217 12.36 -3.68 25.51
N LYS A 218 12.61 -4.22 26.71
CA LYS A 218 11.66 -4.26 27.84
C LYS A 218 11.38 -2.86 28.40
N PHE A 219 10.74 -2.01 27.61
CA PHE A 219 10.41 -0.65 27.98
C PHE A 219 9.27 -0.61 28.99
N LYS A 220 9.39 0.32 29.95
CA LYS A 220 8.29 0.73 30.81
C LYS A 220 7.20 1.39 29.95
N ILE A 221 5.97 1.48 30.47
CA ILE A 221 4.82 2.05 29.75
C ILE A 221 5.12 3.46 29.23
N LYS A 222 5.79 4.31 30.03
CA LYS A 222 6.18 5.67 29.65
C LYS A 222 7.09 5.70 28.41
N GLU A 223 8.10 4.84 28.38
CA GLU A 223 9.04 4.73 27.26
C GLU A 223 8.36 4.20 26.00
N LYS A 224 7.38 3.31 26.13
CA LYS A 224 6.55 2.86 25.00
C LYS A 224 5.74 3.99 24.39
N ILE A 225 5.13 4.84 25.22
CA ILE A 225 4.35 5.99 24.74
C ILE A 225 5.25 6.97 23.99
N LEU A 226 6.40 7.33 24.57
CA LEU A 226 7.39 8.20 23.92
C LEU A 226 7.88 7.61 22.58
N PHE A 227 8.12 6.30 22.55
CA PHE A 227 8.50 5.62 21.32
C PHE A 227 7.40 5.62 20.25
N MET A 228 6.13 5.46 20.63
CA MET A 228 5.01 5.60 19.70
C MET A 228 4.90 7.02 19.13
N ILE A 229 5.09 8.04 19.98
CA ILE A 229 5.13 9.44 19.54
C ILE A 229 6.29 9.65 18.55
N PHE A 230 7.47 9.10 18.83
CA PHE A 230 8.63 9.19 17.93
C PHE A 230 8.38 8.54 16.56
N LEU A 231 7.82 7.31 16.53
CA LEU A 231 7.44 6.65 15.28
C LEU A 231 6.38 7.46 14.51
N TRP A 232 5.45 8.05 15.24
CA TRP A 232 4.40 8.89 14.67
C TRP A 232 4.97 10.17 14.04
N ILE A 233 5.95 10.83 14.68
CA ILE A 233 6.66 11.98 14.08
C ILE A 233 7.35 11.58 12.79
N ILE A 234 8.10 10.47 12.80
CA ILE A 234 8.80 9.97 11.61
C ILE A 234 7.82 9.65 10.48
N SER A 235 6.70 8.99 10.81
CA SER A 235 5.65 8.69 9.82
C SER A 235 5.07 9.96 9.20
N ASN A 236 4.77 10.98 10.00
CA ASN A 236 4.27 12.25 9.47
C ASN A 236 5.31 12.95 8.61
N LEU A 237 6.60 12.98 9.00
CA LEU A 237 7.67 13.55 8.17
C LEU A 237 7.68 12.95 6.77
N PHE A 238 7.56 11.63 6.66
CA PHE A 238 7.45 10.97 5.36
C PHE A 238 6.23 11.43 4.54
N LEU A 239 5.07 11.66 5.18
CA LEU A 239 3.87 12.19 4.51
C LEU A 239 4.10 13.62 4.01
N VAL A 240 4.71 14.49 4.82
CA VAL A 240 5.07 15.87 4.44
C VAL A 240 5.88 15.88 3.16
N ILE A 241 6.94 15.08 3.13
CA ILE A 241 7.87 15.00 2.00
C ILE A 241 7.14 14.50 0.76
N ASN A 242 6.23 13.54 0.92
CA ASN A 242 5.48 13.01 -0.19
C ASN A 242 4.47 14.02 -0.76
N ASN A 243 3.78 14.79 0.08
CA ASN A 243 2.66 15.61 -0.36
C ASN A 243 3.04 17.08 -0.63
N LYS A 244 4.24 17.54 -0.22
CA LYS A 244 4.68 18.96 -0.29
C LYS A 244 3.75 19.96 0.42
N SER A 245 2.77 19.44 1.15
CA SER A 245 1.86 20.19 1.99
C SER A 245 1.50 19.33 3.19
N ILE A 246 1.20 19.99 4.30
CA ILE A 246 0.72 19.34 5.52
C ILE A 246 -0.60 19.97 5.87
N ASN A 247 -1.59 19.13 6.17
CA ASN A 247 -2.77 19.58 6.88
C ASN A 247 -2.47 19.63 8.38
N ILE A 248 -2.58 20.78 9.03
CA ILE A 248 -2.27 20.93 10.47
C ILE A 248 -3.13 19.97 11.30
N LEU A 249 -4.40 19.83 10.93
CA LEU A 249 -5.33 18.92 11.59
C LEU A 249 -4.82 17.48 11.60
N SER A 250 -4.23 17.04 10.49
CA SER A 250 -3.68 15.69 10.35
C SER A 250 -2.57 15.44 11.37
N LEU A 251 -1.76 16.44 11.71
CA LEU A 251 -0.71 16.32 12.73
C LEU A 251 -1.26 16.13 14.14
N PHE A 252 -2.55 16.24 14.41
CA PHE A 252 -3.09 15.93 15.74
C PHE A 252 -4.00 14.72 15.69
N ILE A 253 -4.87 14.68 14.69
CA ILE A 253 -5.92 13.66 14.64
C ILE A 253 -5.40 12.36 14.00
N ASN A 254 -4.30 12.35 13.23
CA ASN A 254 -3.78 11.13 12.61
C ASN A 254 -3.53 10.01 13.63
N PHE A 255 -3.08 10.34 14.84
CA PHE A 255 -2.87 9.32 15.87
C PHE A 255 -4.19 8.59 16.21
N PHE A 256 -5.27 9.32 16.44
CA PHE A 256 -6.58 8.74 16.77
C PHE A 256 -7.27 8.12 15.54
N LEU A 257 -7.22 8.80 14.40
CA LEU A 257 -7.79 8.32 13.14
C LEU A 257 -7.10 7.03 12.68
N SER A 258 -5.82 6.83 12.97
CA SER A 258 -5.13 5.58 12.60
C SER A 258 -5.83 4.35 13.15
N ILE A 259 -6.24 4.38 14.42
CA ILE A 259 -6.93 3.27 15.09
C ILE A 259 -8.31 3.06 14.46
N PHE A 260 -9.02 4.17 14.23
CA PHE A 260 -10.36 4.14 13.65
C PHE A 260 -10.35 3.57 12.22
N PHE A 261 -9.49 4.09 11.34
CA PHE A 261 -9.38 3.63 9.95
C PHE A 261 -8.86 2.19 9.85
N GLU A 262 -7.97 1.75 10.73
CA GLU A 262 -7.55 0.34 10.78
C GLU A 262 -8.72 -0.58 11.11
N CYS A 263 -9.58 -0.21 12.08
CA CYS A 263 -10.82 -0.95 12.34
C CYS A 263 -11.74 -0.97 11.11
N PHE A 264 -11.91 0.17 10.44
CA PHE A 264 -12.71 0.26 9.21
C PHE A 264 -12.21 -0.67 8.11
N ILE A 265 -10.89 -0.67 7.83
CA ILE A 265 -10.32 -1.52 6.78
C ILE A 265 -10.46 -2.99 7.11
N ILE A 266 -10.25 -3.37 8.37
CA ILE A 266 -10.47 -4.75 8.80
C ILE A 266 -11.93 -5.14 8.60
N MET A 267 -12.87 -4.27 8.95
CA MET A 267 -14.29 -4.51 8.70
C MET A 267 -14.56 -4.67 7.20
N PHE A 268 -14.01 -3.81 6.36
CA PHE A 268 -14.13 -3.97 4.90
C PHE A 268 -13.53 -5.27 4.39
N LEU A 269 -12.37 -5.71 4.89
CA LEU A 269 -11.75 -6.97 4.50
C LEU A 269 -12.64 -8.17 4.86
N VAL A 270 -13.25 -8.16 6.05
CA VAL A 270 -14.15 -9.23 6.53
C VAL A 270 -15.49 -9.19 5.77
N LEU A 271 -16.05 -7.99 5.62
CA LEU A 271 -17.37 -7.77 5.01
C LEU A 271 -17.33 -7.63 3.49
N PHE A 272 -16.15 -7.74 2.87
CA PHE A 272 -15.97 -7.64 1.41
C PHE A 272 -16.92 -8.56 0.64
N TRP A 273 -17.24 -9.72 1.20
CA TRP A 273 -18.10 -10.72 0.56
C TRP A 273 -19.61 -10.45 0.72
N PHE A 274 -20.00 -9.41 1.44
CA PHE A 274 -21.39 -9.09 1.78
C PHE A 274 -21.78 -7.70 1.28
N PRO A 275 -22.37 -7.59 0.07
CA PRO A 275 -22.58 -6.29 -0.58
C PRO A 275 -23.36 -5.27 0.26
N PHE A 276 -24.46 -5.70 0.89
CA PHE A 276 -25.28 -4.82 1.71
C PHE A 276 -24.54 -4.26 2.92
N ALA A 277 -23.75 -5.07 3.63
CA ALA A 277 -23.00 -4.61 4.80
C ALA A 277 -21.89 -3.63 4.40
N SER A 278 -21.22 -3.90 3.27
CA SER A 278 -20.19 -3.01 2.73
C SER A 278 -20.74 -1.67 2.24
N TYR A 279 -22.00 -1.63 1.79
CA TYR A 279 -22.68 -0.41 1.36
C TYR A 279 -22.78 0.58 2.53
N PHE A 280 -23.37 0.15 3.66
CA PHE A 280 -23.51 1.00 4.84
C PHE A 280 -22.16 1.44 5.41
N LEU A 281 -21.16 0.56 5.39
CA LEU A 281 -19.82 0.89 5.84
C LEU A 281 -19.13 1.93 4.93
N SER A 282 -19.41 1.87 3.63
CA SER A 282 -18.90 2.82 2.63
C SER A 282 -19.50 4.21 2.82
N ASP A 283 -20.81 4.29 3.03
CA ASP A 283 -21.50 5.55 3.25
C ASP A 283 -21.01 6.23 4.54
N LEU A 284 -20.89 5.47 5.64
CA LEU A 284 -20.36 6.00 6.91
C LEU A 284 -18.93 6.53 6.75
N LEU A 285 -18.09 5.80 6.01
CA LEU A 285 -16.73 6.25 5.74
C LEU A 285 -16.71 7.54 4.91
N TYR A 286 -17.57 7.61 3.90
CA TYR A 286 -17.70 8.78 3.04
C TYR A 286 -18.11 10.01 3.85
N ASP A 287 -19.17 9.90 4.65
CA ASP A 287 -19.64 10.96 5.54
C ASP A 287 -18.56 11.43 6.51
N LEU A 288 -17.76 10.50 7.06
CA LEU A 288 -16.68 10.83 7.97
C LEU A 288 -15.54 11.58 7.27
N VAL A 289 -15.14 11.13 6.07
CA VAL A 289 -14.10 11.82 5.28
C VAL A 289 -14.58 13.20 4.87
N ASP A 290 -15.83 13.34 4.43
CA ASP A 290 -16.41 14.63 4.07
C ASP A 290 -16.53 15.56 5.28
N PHE A 291 -16.95 15.04 6.45
CA PHE A 291 -16.95 15.82 7.69
C PHE A 291 -15.55 16.35 8.04
N LEU A 292 -14.53 15.50 7.95
CA LEU A 292 -13.14 15.92 8.22
C LEU A 292 -12.63 16.93 7.19
N SER A 293 -13.18 16.93 5.98
CA SER A 293 -12.74 17.81 4.89
C SER A 293 -13.08 19.28 5.15
N TYR A 294 -14.07 19.57 6.00
CA TYR A 294 -14.41 20.94 6.41
C TYR A 294 -13.32 21.61 7.26
N PHE A 295 -12.42 20.85 7.86
CA PHE A 295 -11.40 21.35 8.79
C PHE A 295 -9.99 21.39 8.19
N ILE A 296 -9.87 21.38 6.86
CA ILE A 296 -8.57 21.35 6.17
C ILE A 296 -7.88 22.71 6.26
N ILE A 297 -6.71 22.75 6.88
CA ILE A 297 -5.81 23.90 6.88
C ILE A 297 -4.44 23.45 6.37
N HIS A 298 -4.11 23.81 5.13
CA HIS A 298 -2.87 23.41 4.48
C HIS A 298 -1.75 24.43 4.70
N ILE A 299 -0.62 23.96 5.21
CA ILE A 299 0.67 24.64 5.10
C ILE A 299 1.41 24.02 3.91
N LYS A 300 1.70 24.84 2.88
CA LYS A 300 2.59 24.43 1.78
C LYS A 300 4.03 24.49 2.25
N ILE A 301 4.80 23.46 1.90
CA ILE A 301 6.20 23.37 2.25
C ILE A 301 6.99 23.11 0.97
N ASP A 302 7.62 24.16 0.46
CA ASP A 302 8.48 24.08 -0.71
C ASP A 302 9.90 23.70 -0.28
N PHE A 303 10.18 22.39 -0.34
CA PHE A 303 11.55 21.89 -0.28
C PHE A 303 12.06 21.56 -1.69
N LEU A 304 13.28 21.99 -1.99
CA LEU A 304 14.03 21.73 -3.24
C LEU A 304 14.74 20.36 -3.25
N TYR A 305 14.29 19.39 -2.45
CA TYR A 305 14.89 18.06 -2.38
C TYR A 305 14.07 17.04 -3.17
N SER A 306 14.76 16.16 -3.91
CA SER A 306 14.12 14.96 -4.46
C SER A 306 13.76 14.02 -3.31
N LYS A 307 12.51 13.54 -3.33
CA LYS A 307 11.92 12.74 -2.26
C LYS A 307 12.66 11.41 -2.08
N GLU A 308 13.24 10.91 -3.17
CA GLU A 308 14.02 9.68 -3.26
C GLU A 308 15.36 9.81 -2.54
N ILE A 309 16.10 10.91 -2.75
CA ILE A 309 17.38 11.15 -2.06
C ILE A 309 17.16 11.24 -0.56
N PHE A 310 16.14 11.99 -0.13
CA PHE A 310 15.85 12.13 1.29
C PHE A 310 15.47 10.79 1.93
N SER A 311 14.66 9.98 1.25
CA SER A 311 14.28 8.65 1.73
C SER A 311 15.48 7.71 1.81
N CYS A 312 16.39 7.75 0.84
CA CYS A 312 17.64 7.01 0.85
C CYS A 312 18.57 7.45 1.99
N VAL A 313 18.70 8.76 2.23
CA VAL A 313 19.51 9.30 3.34
C VAL A 313 18.92 8.89 4.68
N LEU A 314 17.61 8.99 4.87
CA LEU A 314 16.95 8.53 6.10
C LEU A 314 17.18 7.05 6.33
N TYR A 315 16.94 6.21 5.31
CA TYR A 315 17.17 4.77 5.40
C TYR A 315 18.64 4.46 5.70
N GLY A 316 19.57 5.07 4.98
CA GLY A 316 21.01 4.92 5.20
C GLY A 316 21.44 5.38 6.59
N LYS A 317 20.92 6.49 7.10
CA LYS A 317 21.18 6.99 8.46
C LYS A 317 20.60 6.06 9.51
N THR A 318 19.41 5.50 9.31
CA THR A 318 18.87 4.48 10.22
C THR A 318 19.74 3.23 10.24
N MET A 319 20.22 2.76 9.08
CA MET A 319 21.15 1.64 8.98
C MET A 319 22.51 1.94 9.64
N PHE A 320 23.03 3.16 9.48
CA PHE A 320 24.30 3.59 10.08
C PHE A 320 24.21 3.71 11.61
N ILE A 321 23.18 4.38 12.13
CA ILE A 321 22.92 4.48 13.57
C ILE A 321 22.84 3.07 14.18
N MET A 322 22.17 2.15 13.49
CA MET A 322 22.11 0.76 13.92
C MET A 322 23.48 0.07 13.92
N PHE A 323 24.29 0.25 12.88
CA PHE A 323 25.63 -0.35 12.82
C PHE A 323 26.54 0.19 13.93
N TYR A 324 26.49 1.50 14.18
CA TYR A 324 27.24 2.14 15.27
C TYR A 324 26.85 1.59 16.64
N TYR A 325 25.55 1.51 16.96
CA TYR A 325 25.10 0.98 18.25
C TYR A 325 25.27 -0.54 18.39
N LYS A 326 25.27 -1.30 17.28
CA LYS A 326 25.55 -2.74 17.31
C LYS A 326 27.00 -3.05 17.70
N ASN A 327 27.93 -2.17 17.39
CA ASN A 327 29.35 -2.36 17.71
C ASN A 327 29.74 -1.78 19.08
N ASN A 328 28.86 -0.99 19.69
CA ASN A 328 29.09 -0.28 20.96
C ASN A 328 28.20 -0.78 22.12
N ILE A 329 27.49 -1.89 21.93
CA ILE A 329 26.76 -2.68 22.95
C ILE A 329 27.24 -4.12 22.81
#